data_AF-A0A561WQF6-F1
#
_entry.id   AF-A0A561WQF6-F1
#
_cell.length_a   1.000
_cell.length_b   1.000
_cell.length_c   1.000
_cell.angle_alpha   90.00
_cell.angle_beta   90.00
_cell.angle_gamma   90.00
#
_symmetry.space_group_name_H-M   'P 1'
#
loop_
_entity.id
_entity.type
_entity.pdbx_description
1 polymer ?
#
loop_
_entity_poly.entity_id
_entity_poly.type
_entity_poly.pdbx_seq_one_letter_code
_entity_poly.pdbx_strand_id
1 'polypeptide(L)'
;MTRVLLRASVAVLLLLATVLVGWRILRPAEVLDTATRPYPLEVVSAPGVTGRINVAPLIIEDRLRVYAAKHQVRADEPIWGKAVYTSRWSLRRWPEQLSGVVAEGATVVSRWSDGAVIALDGRTGKIVWRAGGPAAPDYAGHRTGAAAVWNPPGLRIAAGTVVVTADQTLLGYDVSTGARRWSVTVPAGCADGFTTTGGVYACATGAYDLATGRPAAGWPAGPFTPVGCSVARSNCAGVRDSAGRGWLTGPGTPRRAVALDRADATVAAGTIVSAGDGAVTAATAEGATTWHRPGPARVLGGTSSAVLLLTPEHWLVGVDAATGAERFRYHLAYGREDDRWDIGGLMIAEHYLAIERLREDGPDDPESPLYYYTLDTVLVAAY
;
A
#
# COMPACT_ATOMS: atom_id res chain seq x y z
N MET A 1 -35.07 51.13 -31.09
CA MET A 1 -33.73 50.48 -31.10
C MET A 1 -33.11 50.33 -29.70
N THR A 2 -33.21 51.33 -28.82
CA THR A 2 -32.61 51.31 -27.46
C THR A 2 -33.03 50.15 -26.55
N ARG A 3 -34.30 49.73 -26.57
CA ARG A 3 -34.78 48.59 -25.75
C ARG A 3 -34.22 47.22 -26.20
N VAL A 4 -33.96 47.06 -27.50
CA VAL A 4 -33.40 45.81 -28.06
C VAL A 4 -31.91 45.73 -27.73
N LEU A 5 -31.18 46.84 -27.87
CA LEU A 5 -29.77 46.94 -27.46
C LEU A 5 -29.56 46.70 -25.96
N LEU A 6 -30.44 47.24 -25.11
CA LEU A 6 -30.38 47.01 -23.66
C LEU A 6 -30.62 45.52 -23.32
N ARG A 7 -31.63 44.88 -23.92
CA ARG A 7 -31.90 43.45 -23.70
C ARG A 7 -30.76 42.56 -24.19
N ALA A 8 -30.19 42.86 -25.36
CA ALA A 8 -29.03 42.14 -25.88
C ALA A 8 -27.81 42.29 -24.96
N SER A 9 -27.55 43.50 -24.45
CA SER A 9 -26.44 43.76 -23.52
C SER A 9 -26.60 43.01 -22.20
N VAL A 10 -27.81 43.01 -21.62
CA VAL A 10 -28.10 42.25 -20.40
C VAL A 10 -27.95 40.74 -20.63
N ALA A 11 -28.43 40.21 -21.75
CA ALA A 11 -28.28 38.80 -22.10
C ALA A 11 -26.80 38.40 -22.24
N VAL A 12 -25.98 39.23 -22.91
CA VAL A 12 -24.54 39.01 -23.03
C VAL A 12 -23.84 39.04 -21.68
N LEU A 13 -24.17 40.01 -20.81
CA LEU A 13 -23.61 40.09 -19.46
C LEU A 13 -23.97 38.87 -18.60
N LEU A 14 -25.22 38.39 -18.67
CA LEU A 14 -25.64 37.18 -17.98
C LEU A 14 -24.89 35.95 -18.49
N LEU A 15 -24.75 35.79 -19.81
CA LEU A 15 -23.99 34.69 -20.40
C LEU A 15 -22.52 34.71 -19.95
N LEU A 16 -21.86 35.87 -20.00
CA LEU A 16 -20.48 36.03 -19.54
C LEU A 16 -20.35 35.73 -18.04
N ALA A 17 -21.31 36.17 -17.21
CA ALA A 17 -21.34 35.85 -15.79
C ALA A 17 -21.50 34.34 -15.54
N THR A 18 -22.40 33.66 -16.27
CA THR A 18 -22.57 32.21 -16.18
C THR A 18 -21.30 31.46 -16.60
N VAL A 19 -20.64 31.88 -17.68
CA VAL A 19 -19.37 31.30 -18.14
C VAL A 19 -18.27 31.51 -17.10
N LEU A 20 -18.16 32.71 -16.52
CA LEU A 20 -17.15 33.01 -15.51
C LEU A 20 -17.39 32.24 -14.21
N VAL A 21 -18.64 32.13 -13.76
CA VAL A 21 -19.03 31.34 -12.57
C VAL A 21 -18.77 29.86 -12.81
N GLY A 22 -19.19 29.34 -13.98
CA GLY A 22 -18.92 27.97 -14.39
C GLY A 22 -17.42 27.67 -14.43
N TRP A 23 -16.62 28.55 -15.04
CA TRP A 23 -15.16 28.43 -15.05
C TRP A 23 -14.56 28.49 -13.64
N ARG A 24 -15.03 29.38 -12.77
CA ARG A 24 -14.51 29.49 -11.39
C ARG A 24 -14.84 28.27 -10.54
N ILE A 25 -15.98 27.62 -10.76
CA ILE A 25 -16.40 26.41 -10.06
C ILE A 25 -15.66 25.18 -10.60
N LEU A 26 -15.45 25.11 -11.92
CA LEU A 26 -14.84 23.95 -12.59
C LEU A 26 -13.33 24.05 -12.78
N ARG A 27 -12.71 25.21 -12.50
CA ARG A 27 -11.26 25.35 -12.62
C ARG A 27 -10.57 24.35 -11.69
N PRO A 28 -9.43 23.78 -12.12
CA PRO A 28 -8.65 22.92 -11.24
C PRO A 28 -8.39 23.60 -9.91
N ALA A 29 -8.73 22.89 -8.83
CA ALA A 29 -8.60 23.37 -7.48
C ALA A 29 -7.77 22.40 -6.68
N GLU A 30 -6.74 22.92 -6.04
CA GLU A 30 -5.94 22.20 -5.06
C GLU A 30 -6.15 22.86 -3.70
N VAL A 31 -6.49 22.04 -2.71
CA VAL A 31 -6.69 22.49 -1.33
C VAL A 31 -5.75 21.68 -0.45
N LEU A 32 -4.84 22.39 0.21
CA LEU A 32 -3.91 21.83 1.17
C LEU A 32 -4.25 22.34 2.57
N ASP A 33 -4.46 21.42 3.49
CA ASP A 33 -4.59 21.67 4.92
C ASP A 33 -3.45 20.96 5.65
N THR A 34 -2.63 21.71 6.37
CA THR A 34 -1.42 21.20 7.03
C THR A 34 -1.61 21.12 8.54
N ALA A 35 -0.94 20.17 9.18
CA ALA A 35 -1.02 19.99 10.62
C ALA A 35 -0.52 21.24 11.36
N THR A 36 -1.34 21.73 12.29
CA THR A 36 -1.00 22.81 13.21
C THR A 36 -0.64 22.32 14.61
N ARG A 37 -1.05 21.10 14.96
CA ARG A 37 -0.77 20.47 16.25
C ARG A 37 0.62 19.80 16.24
N PRO A 38 1.27 19.63 17.40
CA PRO A 38 2.50 18.84 17.51
C PRO A 38 2.33 17.42 16.96
N TYR A 39 3.42 16.82 16.48
CA TYR A 39 3.42 15.43 16.02
C TYR A 39 3.16 14.48 17.20
N PRO A 40 2.27 13.47 17.07
CA PRO A 40 1.90 12.63 18.19
C PRO A 40 3.08 11.78 18.67
N LEU A 41 3.06 11.49 19.96
CA LEU A 41 3.98 10.54 20.56
C LEU A 41 3.66 9.13 20.05
N GLU A 42 4.70 8.31 19.99
CA GLU A 42 4.54 6.89 19.77
C GLU A 42 3.86 6.26 20.98
N VAL A 43 2.80 5.49 20.73
CA VAL A 43 2.10 4.76 21.77
C VAL A 43 1.94 3.33 21.29
N VAL A 44 2.72 2.42 21.85
CA VAL A 44 2.53 0.98 21.62
C VAL A 44 1.34 0.53 22.45
N SER A 45 0.31 0.04 21.77
CA SER A 45 -0.90 -0.47 22.42
C SER A 45 -0.70 -1.92 22.82
N ALA A 46 -1.37 -2.38 23.88
CA ALA A 46 -1.37 -3.79 24.23
C ALA A 46 -1.96 -4.63 23.08
N PRO A 47 -1.52 -5.88 22.90
CA PRO A 47 -2.04 -6.75 21.84
C PRO A 47 -3.56 -6.86 21.86
N GLY A 48 -4.21 -6.63 20.72
CA GLY A 48 -5.66 -6.66 20.59
C GLY A 48 -6.21 -5.82 19.45
N VAL A 49 -7.47 -6.03 19.10
CA VAL A 49 -8.19 -5.18 18.14
C VAL A 49 -8.45 -3.81 18.78
N THR A 50 -7.87 -2.76 18.19
CA THR A 50 -8.00 -1.38 18.70
C THR A 50 -9.21 -0.65 18.12
N GLY A 51 -9.65 -1.02 16.92
CA GLY A 51 -10.74 -0.32 16.25
C GLY A 51 -11.25 -1.03 15.00
N ARG A 52 -12.38 -0.54 14.49
CA ARG A 52 -12.92 -0.86 13.17
C ARG A 52 -13.24 0.43 12.43
N ILE A 53 -12.86 0.50 11.17
CA ILE A 53 -12.98 1.71 10.34
C ILE A 53 -13.49 1.34 8.95
N ASN A 54 -14.02 2.32 8.23
CA ASN A 54 -14.58 2.13 6.89
C ASN A 54 -13.56 2.39 5.77
N VAL A 55 -12.31 2.75 6.10
CA VAL A 55 -11.24 3.11 5.16
C VAL A 55 -9.94 2.41 5.52
N ALA A 56 -9.22 1.94 4.49
CA ALA A 56 -7.95 1.26 4.61
C ALA A 56 -6.81 2.27 4.88
N PRO A 57 -6.06 2.14 5.99
CA PRO A 57 -4.95 3.01 6.28
C PRO A 57 -3.64 2.51 5.64
N LEU A 58 -2.83 3.44 5.16
CA LEU A 58 -1.38 3.32 5.11
C LEU A 58 -0.82 3.84 6.45
N ILE A 59 -0.28 2.94 7.28
CA ILE A 59 0.29 3.27 8.59
C ILE A 59 1.72 3.78 8.43
N ILE A 60 2.03 4.91 9.08
CA ILE A 60 3.33 5.58 8.94
C ILE A 60 3.92 5.87 10.31
N GLU A 61 5.18 5.45 10.49
CA GLU A 61 5.96 5.59 11.73
C GLU A 61 5.19 5.11 12.99
N ASP A 62 4.27 4.14 12.83
CA ASP A 62 3.35 3.65 13.87
C ASP A 62 2.61 4.74 14.66
N ARG A 63 2.39 5.89 14.01
CA ARG A 63 1.78 7.07 14.65
C ARG A 63 0.57 7.60 13.92
N LEU A 64 0.59 7.55 12.58
CA LEU A 64 -0.46 8.11 11.73
C LEU A 64 -1.06 7.07 10.80
N ARG A 65 -2.33 7.31 10.46
CA ARG A 65 -3.05 6.58 9.41
C ARG A 65 -3.26 7.51 8.24
N VAL A 66 -2.72 7.16 7.08
CA VAL A 66 -2.94 7.87 5.81
C VAL A 66 -4.01 7.14 5.01
N TYR A 67 -4.98 7.87 4.49
CA TYR A 67 -6.06 7.33 3.69
C TYR A 67 -6.06 7.92 2.29
N ALA A 68 -6.46 7.10 1.33
CA ALA A 68 -6.77 7.51 -0.03
C ALA A 68 -8.28 7.60 -0.22
N ALA A 69 -8.72 8.66 -0.89
CA ALA A 69 -10.06 8.82 -1.43
C ALA A 69 -9.96 9.42 -2.84
N LYS A 70 -11.04 9.33 -3.62
CA LYS A 70 -11.05 9.68 -5.06
C LYS A 70 -10.28 10.94 -5.44
N HIS A 71 -10.41 12.00 -4.65
CA HIS A 71 -9.80 13.31 -4.93
C HIS A 71 -8.90 13.79 -3.79
N GLN A 72 -8.52 12.92 -2.86
CA GLN A 72 -7.91 13.35 -1.61
C GLN A 72 -6.98 12.29 -1.03
N VAL A 73 -5.81 12.73 -0.59
CA VAL A 73 -4.99 12.02 0.40
C VAL A 73 -5.06 12.77 1.72
N ARG A 74 -5.26 12.08 2.83
CA ARG A 74 -5.36 12.69 4.16
C ARG A 74 -4.77 11.79 5.23
N ALA A 75 -4.36 12.36 6.35
CA ALA A 75 -4.03 11.57 7.54
C ALA A 75 -4.90 11.94 8.72
N ASP A 76 -5.10 10.97 9.61
CA ASP A 76 -5.61 11.20 10.96
C ASP A 76 -4.72 10.56 12.03
N GLU A 77 -5.08 10.82 13.28
CA GLU A 77 -4.43 10.32 14.48
C GLU A 77 -5.49 10.15 15.58
N PRO A 78 -5.26 9.29 16.58
CA PRO A 78 -4.17 8.32 16.69
C PRO A 78 -4.46 7.02 15.93
N ILE A 79 -3.44 6.20 15.67
CA ILE A 79 -3.63 4.88 15.02
C ILE A 79 -4.61 3.97 15.77
N TRP A 80 -4.49 3.91 17.10
CA TRP A 80 -5.34 3.09 17.97
C TRP A 80 -6.78 3.61 18.08
N GLY A 81 -7.08 4.72 17.41
CA GLY A 81 -8.39 5.31 17.36
C GLY A 81 -9.46 4.33 16.88
N LYS A 82 -10.57 4.22 17.64
CA LYS A 82 -11.69 3.30 17.35
C LYS A 82 -12.48 3.64 16.09
N ALA A 83 -12.29 4.83 15.55
CA ALA A 83 -12.96 5.36 14.37
C ALA A 83 -11.99 6.23 13.55
N VAL A 84 -12.45 6.67 12.38
CA VAL A 84 -11.79 7.72 11.60
C VAL A 84 -12.04 9.07 12.27
N TYR A 85 -10.97 9.83 12.50
CA TYR A 85 -11.03 11.16 13.09
C TYR A 85 -10.90 12.26 12.04
N THR A 86 -11.14 13.49 12.47
CA THR A 86 -10.84 14.69 11.69
C THR A 86 -9.40 14.64 11.20
N SER A 87 -9.21 15.00 9.92
CA SER A 87 -7.89 14.99 9.32
C SER A 87 -6.93 15.90 10.08
N ARG A 88 -5.75 15.36 10.40
CA ARG A 88 -4.60 16.13 10.87
C ARG A 88 -4.04 17.00 9.75
N TRP A 89 -4.01 16.46 8.54
CA TRP A 89 -3.68 17.17 7.30
C TRP A 89 -4.41 16.50 6.13
N SER A 90 -4.61 17.26 5.05
CA SER A 90 -5.16 16.71 3.81
C SER A 90 -4.71 17.50 2.58
N LEU A 91 -4.55 16.78 1.47
CA LEU A 91 -4.37 17.35 0.14
C LEU A 91 -5.50 16.86 -0.75
N ARG A 92 -6.30 17.79 -1.26
CA ARG A 92 -7.40 17.54 -2.19
C ARG A 92 -7.11 18.17 -3.55
N ARG A 93 -7.41 17.46 -4.64
CA ARG A 93 -7.27 17.96 -6.02
C ARG A 93 -8.54 17.70 -6.82
N TRP A 94 -8.91 18.62 -7.70
CA TRP A 94 -10.02 18.52 -8.67
C TRP A 94 -9.49 19.02 -10.01
N PRO A 95 -9.71 18.34 -11.17
CA PRO A 95 -10.45 17.07 -11.36
C PRO A 95 -9.69 15.86 -10.87
N GLU A 96 -8.41 16.06 -10.56
CA GLU A 96 -7.49 14.96 -10.54
C GLU A 96 -7.86 13.94 -9.49
N GLN A 97 -7.84 12.68 -9.93
CA GLN A 97 -8.12 11.54 -9.09
C GLN A 97 -6.82 11.00 -8.51
N LEU A 98 -6.88 10.58 -7.26
CA LEU A 98 -5.76 9.91 -6.60
C LEU A 98 -5.70 8.48 -7.13
N SER A 99 -4.60 8.14 -7.79
CA SER A 99 -4.37 6.80 -8.33
C SER A 99 -3.75 5.87 -7.27
N GLY A 100 -2.83 6.41 -6.46
CA GLY A 100 -2.15 5.61 -5.45
C GLY A 100 -1.35 6.42 -4.44
N VAL A 101 -1.05 5.79 -3.30
CA VAL A 101 -0.24 6.33 -2.21
C VAL A 101 0.72 5.26 -1.71
N VAL A 102 2.00 5.64 -1.55
CA VAL A 102 3.05 4.82 -0.90
C VAL A 102 3.78 5.67 0.14
N ALA A 103 4.55 5.03 1.02
CA ALA A 103 5.37 5.75 1.99
C ALA A 103 6.70 5.04 2.28
N GLU A 104 7.72 5.83 2.64
CA GLU A 104 8.99 5.36 3.19
C GLU A 104 9.43 6.36 4.28
N GLY A 105 9.62 5.85 5.50
CA GLY A 105 9.78 6.68 6.69
C GLY A 105 8.61 7.66 6.84
N ALA A 106 8.89 8.93 7.08
CA ALA A 106 7.88 9.97 7.17
C ALA A 106 7.39 10.49 5.80
N THR A 107 7.93 10.06 4.67
CA THR A 107 7.57 10.64 3.36
C THR A 107 6.38 9.90 2.76
N VAL A 108 5.27 10.61 2.54
CA VAL A 108 4.08 10.11 1.84
C VAL A 108 4.14 10.53 0.40
N VAL A 109 4.05 9.60 -0.54
CA VAL A 109 4.07 9.92 -1.98
C VAL A 109 2.75 9.52 -2.60
N SER A 110 2.10 10.49 -3.26
CA SER A 110 0.83 10.33 -3.96
C SER A 110 1.00 10.46 -5.47
N ARG A 111 0.33 9.60 -6.23
CA ARG A 111 0.24 9.65 -7.70
C ARG A 111 -1.18 9.99 -8.12
N TRP A 112 -1.32 10.89 -9.09
CA TRP A 112 -2.62 11.42 -9.53
C TRP A 112 -2.86 11.16 -11.03
N SER A 113 -4.12 11.23 -11.47
CA SER A 113 -4.56 10.95 -12.85
C SER A 113 -3.84 11.76 -13.92
N ASP A 114 -3.53 13.03 -13.65
CA ASP A 114 -2.72 13.90 -14.51
C ASP A 114 -1.23 13.52 -14.59
N GLY A 115 -0.82 12.47 -13.90
CA GLY A 115 0.57 12.04 -13.81
C GLY A 115 1.39 12.81 -12.78
N ALA A 116 0.78 13.71 -11.99
CA ALA A 116 1.50 14.37 -10.91
C ALA A 116 1.91 13.36 -9.83
N VAL A 117 3.17 13.46 -9.39
CA VAL A 117 3.73 12.73 -8.26
C VAL A 117 4.08 13.75 -7.19
N ILE A 118 3.44 13.66 -6.04
CA ILE A 118 3.55 14.67 -4.97
C ILE A 118 3.97 13.98 -3.69
N ALA A 119 5.11 14.40 -3.14
CA ALA A 119 5.52 13.99 -1.81
C ALA A 119 5.08 14.98 -0.75
N LEU A 120 4.55 14.45 0.34
CA LEU A 120 4.19 15.17 1.55
C LEU A 120 5.04 14.66 2.71
N ASP A 121 5.44 15.56 3.60
CA ASP A 121 5.91 15.18 4.92
C ASP A 121 4.71 14.64 5.69
N GLY A 122 4.70 13.33 5.96
CA GLY A 122 3.62 12.63 6.65
C GLY A 122 3.33 13.18 8.04
N ARG A 123 4.26 13.88 8.68
CA ARG A 123 4.06 14.47 10.03
C ARG A 123 3.23 15.75 9.98
N THR A 124 3.41 16.53 8.92
CA THR A 124 2.86 17.89 8.79
C THR A 124 1.87 18.07 7.63
N GLY A 125 1.87 17.16 6.66
CA GLY A 125 1.16 17.28 5.39
C GLY A 125 1.76 18.31 4.43
N LYS A 126 2.90 18.93 4.75
CA LYS A 126 3.53 19.91 3.84
C LYS A 126 4.07 19.20 2.60
N ILE A 127 3.87 19.80 1.44
CA ILE A 127 4.49 19.32 0.19
C ILE A 127 6.00 19.50 0.31
N VAL A 128 6.74 18.40 0.16
CA VAL A 128 8.21 18.41 0.13
C VAL A 128 8.68 18.67 -1.30
N TRP A 129 8.10 17.98 -2.27
CA TRP A 129 8.43 18.14 -3.68
C TRP A 129 7.26 17.72 -4.59
N ARG A 130 7.38 18.11 -5.86
CA ARG A 130 6.48 17.71 -6.95
C ARG A 130 7.29 17.28 -8.15
N ALA A 131 6.83 16.24 -8.82
CA ALA A 131 7.37 15.80 -10.09
C ALA A 131 6.21 15.46 -11.06
N GLY A 132 6.50 15.54 -12.35
CA GLY A 132 5.61 15.00 -13.38
C GLY A 132 6.02 13.58 -13.74
N GLY A 133 5.03 12.74 -14.00
CA GLY A 133 5.16 11.39 -14.53
C GLY A 133 4.10 11.13 -15.63
N PRO A 134 4.03 9.91 -16.17
CA PRO A 134 2.98 9.55 -17.10
C PRO A 134 1.61 9.59 -16.40
N ALA A 135 0.57 9.87 -17.18
CA ALA A 135 -0.82 9.82 -16.73
C ALA A 135 -1.09 8.51 -15.98
N ALA A 136 -1.92 8.59 -14.95
CA ALA A 136 -2.25 7.46 -14.10
C ALA A 136 -3.70 7.02 -14.33
N PRO A 137 -4.02 5.75 -14.07
CA PRO A 137 -5.42 5.33 -13.99
C PRO A 137 -6.18 6.14 -12.93
N ASP A 138 -7.49 6.24 -13.13
CA ASP A 138 -8.43 6.81 -12.17
C ASP A 138 -8.40 6.04 -10.83
N TYR A 139 -9.06 6.61 -9.81
CA TYR A 139 -9.09 6.05 -8.47
C TYR A 139 -9.75 4.66 -8.46
N ALA A 140 -8.97 3.62 -8.14
CA ALA A 140 -9.42 2.24 -8.00
C ALA A 140 -9.70 1.84 -6.54
N GLY A 141 -9.64 2.78 -5.58
CA GLY A 141 -9.76 2.45 -4.16
C GLY A 141 -11.18 2.09 -3.71
N HIS A 142 -12.20 2.29 -4.55
CA HIS A 142 -13.61 2.05 -4.21
C HIS A 142 -13.99 2.67 -2.84
N ARG A 143 -14.82 1.97 -2.07
CA ARG A 143 -15.33 2.43 -0.78
C ARG A 143 -14.24 2.58 0.29
N THR A 144 -13.26 1.68 0.34
CA THR A 144 -12.29 1.61 1.45
C THR A 144 -11.00 2.38 1.16
N GLY A 145 -10.65 2.60 -0.09
CA GLY A 145 -9.34 3.12 -0.49
C GLY A 145 -8.25 2.05 -0.55
N ALA A 146 -8.55 0.78 -0.23
CA ALA A 146 -7.57 -0.29 -0.07
C ALA A 146 -6.66 -0.46 -1.29
N ALA A 147 -7.22 -0.54 -2.51
CA ALA A 147 -6.43 -0.68 -3.71
C ALA A 147 -5.49 0.51 -3.96
N ALA A 148 -5.82 1.72 -3.47
CA ALA A 148 -4.99 2.90 -3.64
C ALA A 148 -3.85 3.01 -2.60
N VAL A 149 -3.91 2.30 -1.47
CA VAL A 149 -2.85 2.34 -0.43
C VAL A 149 -2.09 1.02 -0.29
N TRP A 150 -2.72 -0.12 -0.56
CA TRP A 150 -2.16 -1.45 -0.34
C TRP A 150 -1.74 -2.16 -1.62
N ASN A 151 -2.24 -1.73 -2.79
CA ASN A 151 -1.80 -2.21 -4.10
C ASN A 151 -1.98 -1.14 -5.21
N PRO A 152 -1.45 0.08 -5.04
CA PRO A 152 -1.66 1.18 -5.98
C PRO A 152 -1.14 0.83 -7.38
N PRO A 153 -1.86 1.12 -8.47
CA PRO A 153 -1.38 0.86 -9.82
C PRO A 153 -0.17 1.72 -10.18
N GLY A 154 0.89 1.06 -10.66
CA GLY A 154 2.11 1.70 -11.17
C GLY A 154 2.81 2.70 -10.24
N LEU A 155 2.71 2.51 -8.91
CA LEU A 155 3.45 3.28 -7.91
C LEU A 155 4.07 2.32 -6.88
N ARG A 156 5.39 2.31 -6.78
CA ARG A 156 6.14 1.49 -5.81
C ARG A 156 7.21 2.32 -5.14
N ILE A 157 7.75 1.82 -4.04
CA ILE A 157 8.88 2.48 -3.35
C ILE A 157 9.86 1.43 -2.83
N ALA A 158 11.15 1.71 -2.90
CA ALA A 158 12.20 0.94 -2.22
C ALA A 158 13.53 1.69 -2.31
N ALA A 159 14.40 1.46 -1.33
CA ALA A 159 15.79 1.94 -1.34
C ALA A 159 15.90 3.45 -1.68
N GLY A 160 15.05 4.28 -1.08
CA GLY A 160 15.07 5.73 -1.32
C GLY A 160 14.58 6.15 -2.70
N THR A 161 13.91 5.26 -3.45
CA THR A 161 13.47 5.50 -4.81
C THR A 161 11.97 5.26 -4.95
N VAL A 162 11.24 6.29 -5.39
CA VAL A 162 9.86 6.18 -5.85
C VAL A 162 9.89 5.71 -7.30
N VAL A 163 9.19 4.63 -7.59
CA VAL A 163 9.08 4.06 -8.93
C VAL A 163 7.68 4.29 -9.47
N VAL A 164 7.61 4.88 -10.66
CA VAL A 164 6.35 5.11 -11.37
C VAL A 164 6.38 4.33 -12.67
N THR A 165 5.33 3.53 -12.90
CA THR A 165 5.10 2.83 -14.16
C THR A 165 3.80 3.20 -14.82
N ALA A 166 3.86 3.35 -16.14
CA ALA A 166 2.71 3.36 -17.03
C ALA A 166 3.15 2.81 -18.38
N ASP A 167 2.38 1.88 -18.93
CA ASP A 167 2.68 1.21 -20.19
C ASP A 167 4.12 0.65 -20.22
N GLN A 168 4.96 1.18 -21.10
CA GLN A 168 6.37 0.82 -21.26
C GLN A 168 7.32 1.86 -20.67
N THR A 169 6.82 2.78 -19.83
CA THR A 169 7.64 3.80 -19.16
C THR A 169 7.86 3.42 -17.72
N LEU A 170 9.12 3.31 -17.31
CA LEU A 170 9.56 3.13 -15.93
C LEU A 170 10.39 4.36 -15.53
N LEU A 171 9.96 5.05 -14.48
CA LEU A 171 10.62 6.25 -13.94
C LEU A 171 11.05 6.01 -12.49
N GLY A 172 12.24 6.50 -12.13
CA GLY A 172 12.75 6.50 -10.77
C GLY A 172 12.99 7.91 -10.26
N TYR A 173 12.42 8.24 -9.11
CA TYR A 173 12.61 9.52 -8.42
C TYR A 173 13.25 9.29 -7.06
N ASP A 174 14.17 10.16 -6.69
CA ASP A 174 14.67 10.24 -5.33
C ASP A 174 13.54 10.57 -4.35
N VAL A 175 13.33 9.75 -3.32
CA VAL A 175 12.22 9.94 -2.36
C VAL A 175 12.30 11.26 -1.60
N SER A 176 13.51 11.78 -1.37
CA SER A 176 13.73 12.95 -0.51
C SER A 176 13.60 14.28 -1.26
N THR A 177 13.95 14.29 -2.54
CA THR A 177 14.04 15.51 -3.36
C THR A 177 13.07 15.54 -4.53
N GLY A 178 12.52 14.39 -4.95
CA GLY A 178 11.72 14.28 -6.16
C GLY A 178 12.53 14.37 -7.45
N ALA A 179 13.87 14.45 -7.35
CA ALA A 179 14.73 14.48 -8.52
C ALA A 179 14.60 13.18 -9.30
N ARG A 180 14.25 13.27 -10.59
CA ARG A 180 14.22 12.11 -11.47
C ARG A 180 15.65 11.61 -11.67
N ARG A 181 15.94 10.41 -11.17
CA ARG A 181 17.25 9.76 -11.27
C ARG A 181 17.45 9.15 -12.65
N TRP A 182 16.41 8.53 -13.18
CA TRP A 182 16.46 7.84 -14.47
C TRP A 182 15.04 7.68 -15.07
N SER A 183 15.02 7.37 -16.35
CA SER A 183 13.81 7.09 -17.14
C SER A 183 14.20 6.06 -18.18
N VAL A 184 13.48 4.93 -18.22
CA VAL A 184 13.77 3.85 -19.17
C VAL A 184 12.50 3.34 -19.83
N THR A 185 12.64 2.93 -21.08
CA THR A 185 11.59 2.19 -21.79
C THR A 185 11.77 0.72 -21.49
N VAL A 186 10.72 0.09 -20.97
CA VAL A 186 10.69 -1.33 -20.62
C VAL A 186 9.87 -2.12 -21.65
N PRO A 187 10.10 -3.43 -21.82
CA PRO A 187 9.24 -4.26 -22.66
C PRO A 187 7.78 -4.23 -22.17
N ALA A 188 6.86 -4.62 -23.06
CA ALA A 188 5.48 -4.87 -22.66
C ALA A 188 5.41 -5.90 -21.51
N GLY A 189 4.42 -5.76 -20.63
CA GLY A 189 4.27 -6.61 -19.44
C GLY A 189 5.02 -6.13 -18.20
N CYS A 190 5.57 -4.90 -18.22
CA CYS A 190 6.23 -4.27 -17.06
C CYS A 190 5.43 -3.15 -16.38
N ALA A 191 4.14 -3.02 -16.66
CA ALA A 191 3.28 -2.10 -15.92
C ALA A 191 3.06 -2.58 -14.46
N ASP A 192 2.90 -3.90 -14.26
CA ASP A 192 2.50 -4.53 -12.99
C ASP A 192 3.65 -5.21 -12.24
N GLY A 193 4.77 -4.51 -12.08
CA GLY A 193 5.91 -4.98 -11.29
C GLY A 193 5.81 -4.74 -9.78
N PHE A 194 6.92 -5.03 -9.11
CA PHE A 194 7.13 -4.89 -7.67
C PHE A 194 8.58 -4.44 -7.40
N THR A 195 8.85 -3.89 -6.22
CA THR A 195 10.22 -3.56 -5.79
C THR A 195 10.71 -4.53 -4.73
N THR A 196 12.03 -4.72 -4.65
CA THR A 196 12.66 -5.61 -3.67
C THR A 196 13.50 -4.86 -2.64
N THR A 197 13.78 -5.52 -1.51
CA THR A 197 14.69 -5.01 -0.46
C THR A 197 16.11 -4.78 -0.97
N GLY A 198 16.53 -5.48 -2.00
CA GLY A 198 17.82 -5.33 -2.69
C GLY A 198 17.88 -4.16 -3.68
N GLY A 199 16.82 -3.35 -3.80
CA GLY A 199 16.83 -2.17 -4.66
C GLY A 199 16.61 -2.49 -6.13
N VAL A 200 15.73 -3.44 -6.45
CA VAL A 200 15.38 -3.82 -7.84
C VAL A 200 13.89 -3.67 -8.08
N TYR A 201 13.51 -3.14 -9.25
CA TYR A 201 12.17 -3.27 -9.81
C TYR A 201 12.10 -4.52 -10.68
N ALA A 202 11.19 -5.45 -10.37
CA ALA A 202 10.99 -6.67 -11.14
C ALA A 202 9.58 -6.74 -11.71
N CYS A 203 9.47 -7.21 -12.95
CA CYS A 203 8.23 -7.40 -13.70
C CYS A 203 8.28 -8.69 -14.52
N ALA A 204 7.20 -9.01 -15.24
CA ALA A 204 7.08 -10.29 -15.96
C ALA A 204 8.25 -10.56 -16.94
N THR A 205 8.82 -9.52 -17.53
CA THR A 205 9.83 -9.63 -18.61
C THR A 205 11.23 -9.19 -18.21
N GLY A 206 11.46 -8.72 -16.98
CA GLY A 206 12.80 -8.28 -16.58
C GLY A 206 12.90 -7.72 -15.17
N ALA A 207 14.13 -7.37 -14.81
CA ALA A 207 14.50 -6.77 -13.54
C ALA A 207 15.43 -5.58 -13.78
N TYR A 208 15.25 -4.50 -13.03
CA TYR A 208 15.93 -3.20 -13.22
C TYR A 208 16.44 -2.66 -11.89
N ASP A 209 17.72 -2.31 -11.85
CA ASP A 209 18.36 -1.68 -10.69
C ASP A 209 17.74 -0.30 -10.39
N LEU A 210 17.29 -0.07 -9.16
CA LEU A 210 16.60 1.17 -8.78
C LEU A 210 17.54 2.37 -8.64
N ALA A 211 18.84 2.16 -8.49
CA ALA A 211 19.78 3.26 -8.43
C ALA A 211 20.03 3.86 -9.83
N THR A 212 20.06 3.02 -10.87
CA THR A 212 20.52 3.38 -12.21
C THR A 212 19.46 3.25 -13.32
N GLY A 213 18.38 2.51 -13.07
CA GLY A 213 17.36 2.15 -14.08
C GLY A 213 17.81 1.10 -15.09
N ARG A 214 19.04 0.56 -14.96
CA ARG A 214 19.60 -0.42 -15.90
C ARG A 214 19.10 -1.84 -15.61
N PRO A 215 19.07 -2.76 -16.60
CA PRO A 215 18.78 -4.16 -16.35
C PRO A 215 19.68 -4.74 -15.25
N ALA A 216 19.07 -5.41 -14.27
CA ALA A 216 19.77 -6.01 -13.16
C ALA A 216 20.44 -7.33 -13.59
N ALA A 217 21.74 -7.46 -13.34
CA ALA A 217 22.50 -8.66 -13.66
C ALA A 217 22.21 -9.79 -12.66
N GLY A 218 22.35 -11.05 -13.10
CA GLY A 218 22.25 -12.23 -12.23
C GLY A 218 20.83 -12.56 -11.76
N TRP A 219 19.81 -11.92 -12.31
CA TRP A 219 18.41 -12.23 -12.00
C TRP A 219 17.94 -13.50 -12.74
N PRO A 220 17.11 -14.34 -12.09
CA PRO A 220 16.50 -15.48 -12.75
C PRO A 220 15.50 -15.04 -13.84
N ALA A 221 15.09 -15.98 -14.70
CA ALA A 221 14.10 -15.69 -15.75
C ALA A 221 12.69 -15.55 -15.15
N GLY A 222 11.95 -14.53 -15.58
CA GLY A 222 10.55 -14.33 -15.22
C GLY A 222 9.58 -15.29 -15.95
N PRO A 223 8.25 -15.13 -15.76
CA PRO A 223 7.61 -14.21 -14.82
C PRO A 223 7.92 -14.52 -13.35
N PHE A 224 7.66 -13.54 -12.50
CA PHE A 224 8.03 -13.55 -11.09
C PHE A 224 6.81 -13.50 -10.17
N THR A 225 6.79 -14.35 -9.15
CA THR A 225 5.84 -14.25 -8.04
C THR A 225 6.55 -13.64 -6.83
N PRO A 226 6.24 -12.39 -6.44
CA PRO A 226 6.89 -11.77 -5.30
C PRO A 226 6.43 -12.40 -3.98
N VAL A 227 7.35 -12.50 -3.02
CA VAL A 227 7.05 -13.01 -1.66
C VAL A 227 7.68 -12.11 -0.60
N GLY A 228 7.06 -12.07 0.59
CA GLY A 228 7.53 -11.26 1.70
C GLY A 228 7.61 -9.77 1.37
N CYS A 229 6.62 -9.24 0.65
CA CYS A 229 6.51 -7.81 0.40
C CYS A 229 6.03 -7.07 1.64
N SER A 230 6.48 -5.82 1.78
CA SER A 230 5.77 -4.85 2.58
C SER A 230 4.43 -4.50 1.91
N VAL A 231 3.82 -3.39 2.31
CA VAL A 231 2.65 -2.82 1.63
C VAL A 231 2.93 -2.50 0.16
N ALA A 232 1.90 -2.50 -0.70
CA ALA A 232 1.97 -2.02 -2.09
C ALA A 232 2.95 -2.78 -3.00
N ARG A 233 3.13 -4.09 -2.81
CA ARG A 233 4.13 -4.91 -3.55
C ARG A 233 5.51 -4.23 -3.57
N SER A 234 5.86 -3.60 -2.46
CA SER A 234 7.12 -2.88 -2.29
C SER A 234 8.02 -3.67 -1.35
N ASN A 235 9.33 -3.44 -1.43
CA ASN A 235 10.34 -4.06 -0.57
C ASN A 235 10.15 -5.58 -0.37
N CYS A 236 9.84 -6.32 -1.44
CA CYS A 236 9.73 -7.77 -1.38
C CYS A 236 11.09 -8.39 -1.04
N ALA A 237 11.09 -9.28 -0.04
CA ALA A 237 12.30 -9.94 0.46
C ALA A 237 12.67 -11.19 -0.33
N GLY A 238 11.76 -11.70 -1.17
CA GLY A 238 12.07 -12.76 -2.12
C GLY A 238 11.16 -12.78 -3.34
N VAL A 239 11.44 -13.74 -4.21
CA VAL A 239 10.69 -14.01 -5.45
C VAL A 239 10.73 -15.49 -5.78
N ARG A 240 9.69 -15.98 -6.46
CA ARG A 240 9.75 -17.24 -7.22
C ARG A 240 9.84 -16.95 -8.71
N ASP A 241 10.75 -17.66 -9.39
CA ASP A 241 10.88 -17.60 -10.84
C ASP A 241 9.80 -18.42 -11.56
N SER A 242 9.83 -18.45 -12.89
CA SER A 242 8.85 -19.17 -13.70
C SER A 242 8.89 -20.69 -13.55
N ALA A 243 9.99 -21.24 -13.04
CA ALA A 243 10.11 -22.65 -12.68
C ALA A 243 9.67 -22.93 -11.23
N GLY A 244 9.13 -21.92 -10.53
CA GLY A 244 8.74 -22.02 -9.13
C GLY A 244 9.90 -21.98 -8.15
N ARG A 245 11.14 -21.73 -8.60
CA ARG A 245 12.31 -21.71 -7.73
C ARG A 245 12.38 -20.41 -6.96
N GLY A 246 12.58 -20.52 -5.65
CA GLY A 246 12.66 -19.40 -4.73
C GLY A 246 14.03 -18.74 -4.65
N TRP A 247 14.03 -17.42 -4.52
CA TRP A 247 15.22 -16.57 -4.41
C TRP A 247 14.97 -15.47 -3.36
N LEU A 248 15.97 -15.22 -2.52
CA LEU A 248 16.02 -14.06 -1.63
C LEU A 248 16.58 -12.86 -2.40
N THR A 249 15.95 -11.70 -2.23
CA THR A 249 16.22 -10.49 -3.03
C THR A 249 16.83 -9.37 -2.19
N GLY A 250 17.70 -9.72 -1.24
CA GLY A 250 18.47 -8.75 -0.44
C GLY A 250 19.54 -8.00 -1.26
N PRO A 251 20.46 -7.28 -0.61
CA PRO A 251 21.49 -6.50 -1.30
C PRO A 251 22.32 -7.35 -2.27
N GLY A 252 22.48 -6.88 -3.51
CA GLY A 252 23.26 -7.56 -4.54
C GLY A 252 22.44 -8.50 -5.44
N THR A 253 23.06 -9.58 -5.90
CA THR A 253 22.40 -10.57 -6.78
C THR A 253 21.45 -11.47 -5.99
N PRO A 254 20.28 -11.84 -6.56
CA PRO A 254 19.36 -12.76 -5.90
C PRO A 254 20.05 -14.07 -5.49
N ARG A 255 19.81 -14.50 -4.25
CA ARG A 255 20.39 -15.72 -3.69
C ARG A 255 19.36 -16.84 -3.70
N ARG A 256 19.72 -17.99 -4.25
CA ARG A 256 18.85 -19.18 -4.27
C ARG A 256 18.43 -19.57 -2.84
N ALA A 257 17.15 -19.86 -2.65
CA ALA A 257 16.59 -20.34 -1.39
C ALA A 257 15.56 -21.46 -1.63
N VAL A 258 15.97 -22.71 -1.42
CA VAL A 258 15.18 -23.93 -1.64
C VAL A 258 13.91 -23.93 -0.80
N ALA A 259 13.95 -23.43 0.43
CA ALA A 259 12.77 -23.32 1.28
C ALA A 259 11.65 -22.46 0.68
N LEU A 260 11.98 -21.52 -0.22
CA LEU A 260 11.00 -20.69 -0.92
C LEU A 260 10.38 -21.37 -2.15
N ASP A 261 10.84 -22.56 -2.57
CA ASP A 261 10.26 -23.27 -3.72
C ASP A 261 8.81 -23.70 -3.46
N ARG A 262 8.47 -23.99 -2.20
CA ARG A 262 7.10 -24.35 -1.85
C ARG A 262 6.17 -23.17 -2.11
N ALA A 263 5.03 -23.42 -2.74
CA ALA A 263 4.07 -22.36 -3.10
C ALA A 263 3.52 -21.59 -1.88
N ASP A 264 3.40 -22.27 -0.74
CA ASP A 264 2.92 -21.75 0.56
C ASP A 264 4.00 -21.02 1.38
N ALA A 265 5.25 -20.97 0.91
CA ALA A 265 6.32 -20.28 1.60
C ALA A 265 6.26 -18.75 1.40
N THR A 266 6.82 -17.99 2.32
CA THR A 266 7.04 -16.56 2.18
C THR A 266 8.22 -16.14 3.05
N VAL A 267 8.65 -14.89 2.94
CA VAL A 267 9.60 -14.30 3.87
C VAL A 267 8.85 -13.41 4.84
N ALA A 268 8.98 -13.67 6.13
CA ALA A 268 8.37 -12.88 7.20
C ALA A 268 9.40 -12.66 8.30
N ALA A 269 9.59 -11.41 8.73
CA ALA A 269 10.60 -11.04 9.73
C ALA A 269 12.01 -11.54 9.40
N GLY A 270 12.38 -11.54 8.11
CA GLY A 270 13.68 -12.03 7.64
C GLY A 270 13.82 -13.58 7.60
N THR A 271 12.81 -14.32 8.04
CA THR A 271 12.79 -15.79 8.07
C THR A 271 11.93 -16.34 6.94
N ILE A 272 12.36 -17.44 6.32
CA ILE A 272 11.53 -18.17 5.36
C ILE A 272 10.56 -19.05 6.15
N VAL A 273 9.27 -18.80 5.98
CA VAL A 273 8.19 -19.51 6.66
C VAL A 273 7.22 -20.11 5.66
N SER A 274 6.77 -21.33 5.90
CA SER A 274 5.74 -22.00 5.10
C SER A 274 4.61 -22.48 5.99
N ALA A 275 3.38 -22.31 5.51
CA ALA A 275 2.17 -22.80 6.16
C ALA A 275 1.52 -23.88 5.30
N GLY A 276 1.71 -25.13 5.68
CA GLY A 276 1.23 -26.29 4.95
C GLY A 276 1.25 -27.54 5.82
N ASP A 277 0.58 -28.60 5.37
CA ASP A 277 0.59 -29.90 6.06
C ASP A 277 0.08 -29.84 7.52
N GLY A 278 -0.78 -28.87 7.82
CA GLY A 278 -1.33 -28.65 9.17
C GLY A 278 -0.36 -28.03 10.17
N ALA A 279 0.73 -27.40 9.70
CA ALA A 279 1.73 -26.75 10.55
C ALA A 279 2.31 -25.48 9.91
N VAL A 280 3.00 -24.68 10.73
CA VAL A 280 3.84 -23.58 10.27
C VAL A 280 5.29 -23.93 10.58
N THR A 281 6.14 -23.88 9.56
CA THR A 281 7.56 -24.24 9.65
C THR A 281 8.41 -23.06 9.20
N ALA A 282 9.45 -22.73 9.96
CA ALA A 282 10.52 -21.87 9.48
C ALA A 282 11.71 -22.69 9.02
N ALA A 283 12.39 -22.21 7.99
CA ALA A 283 13.56 -22.86 7.45
C ALA A 283 14.65 -21.84 7.05
N THR A 284 15.88 -22.34 7.03
CA THR A 284 17.02 -21.71 6.37
C THR A 284 16.80 -21.67 4.85
N ALA A 285 17.60 -20.86 4.14
CA ALA A 285 17.53 -20.81 2.67
C ALA A 285 17.83 -22.17 2.03
N GLU A 286 18.65 -22.99 2.67
CA GLU A 286 19.05 -24.31 2.23
C GLU A 286 17.97 -25.38 2.49
N GLY A 287 16.90 -25.03 3.23
CA GLY A 287 15.77 -25.92 3.50
C GLY A 287 15.79 -26.61 4.86
N ALA A 288 16.82 -26.37 5.69
CA ALA A 288 16.85 -26.93 7.04
C ALA A 288 15.86 -26.20 7.95
N THR A 289 14.95 -26.95 8.59
CA THR A 289 13.98 -26.42 9.56
C THR A 289 14.67 -25.80 10.77
N THR A 290 14.30 -24.58 11.12
CA THR A 290 14.79 -23.87 12.31
C THR A 290 13.82 -23.99 13.48
N TRP A 291 12.52 -23.91 13.21
CA TRP A 291 11.47 -24.16 14.19
C TRP A 291 10.19 -24.65 13.49
N HIS A 292 9.33 -25.28 14.28
CA HIS A 292 8.07 -25.85 13.83
C HIS A 292 6.97 -25.58 14.85
N ARG A 293 5.80 -25.15 14.37
CA ARG A 293 4.60 -24.94 15.18
C ARG A 293 3.45 -25.80 14.65
N PRO A 294 2.84 -26.67 15.47
CA PRO A 294 1.69 -27.46 15.05
C PRO A 294 0.42 -26.59 14.89
N GLY A 295 -0.48 -27.05 14.04
CA GLY A 295 -1.80 -26.46 13.82
C GLY A 295 -1.89 -25.61 12.54
N PRO A 296 -3.05 -25.59 11.88
CA PRO A 296 -3.25 -24.81 10.67
C PRO A 296 -3.20 -23.31 10.99
N ALA A 297 -2.52 -22.55 10.14
CA ALA A 297 -2.56 -21.10 10.14
C ALA A 297 -2.12 -20.56 8.77
N ARG A 298 -2.56 -19.36 8.42
CA ARG A 298 -2.06 -18.58 7.29
C ARG A 298 -0.96 -17.63 7.77
N VAL A 299 0.18 -17.58 7.07
CA VAL A 299 1.17 -16.53 7.31
C VAL A 299 0.67 -15.22 6.70
N LEU A 300 0.51 -14.18 7.52
CA LEU A 300 0.13 -12.84 7.04
C LEU A 300 1.35 -12.02 6.61
N GLY A 301 2.48 -12.22 7.28
CA GLY A 301 3.73 -11.47 7.09
C GLY A 301 4.53 -11.44 8.39
N GLY A 302 5.36 -10.43 8.57
CA GLY A 302 6.11 -10.28 9.81
C GLY A 302 6.68 -8.87 10.00
N THR A 303 7.15 -8.61 11.22
CA THR A 303 7.76 -7.35 11.65
C THR A 303 9.26 -7.51 11.80
N SER A 304 9.95 -6.61 12.52
CA SER A 304 11.36 -6.81 12.84
C SER A 304 11.65 -8.08 13.64
N SER A 305 10.67 -8.60 14.40
CA SER A 305 10.93 -9.66 15.39
C SER A 305 9.85 -10.73 15.50
N ALA A 306 8.71 -10.58 14.84
CA ALA A 306 7.61 -11.52 14.91
C ALA A 306 7.07 -11.92 13.54
N VAL A 307 6.70 -13.19 13.39
CA VAL A 307 5.88 -13.69 12.28
C VAL A 307 4.42 -13.67 12.72
N LEU A 308 3.56 -13.08 11.89
CA LEU A 308 2.13 -12.94 12.15
C LEU A 308 1.36 -14.05 11.45
N LEU A 309 0.60 -14.81 12.23
CA LEU A 309 -0.19 -15.96 11.80
C LEU A 309 -1.67 -15.70 12.05
N LEU A 310 -2.53 -16.15 11.14
CA LEU A 310 -3.98 -16.17 11.32
C LEU A 310 -4.49 -17.61 11.32
N THR A 311 -5.11 -18.06 12.41
CA THR A 311 -5.72 -19.39 12.45
C THR A 311 -7.06 -19.42 11.69
N PRO A 312 -7.59 -20.60 11.33
CA PRO A 312 -8.92 -20.71 10.71
C PRO A 312 -10.05 -20.09 11.54
N GLU A 313 -9.90 -20.05 12.86
CA GLU A 313 -10.85 -19.44 13.80
C GLU A 313 -10.54 -17.94 14.06
N HIS A 314 -9.87 -17.28 13.11
CA HIS A 314 -9.53 -15.86 13.15
C HIS A 314 -8.74 -15.41 14.40
N TRP A 315 -7.93 -16.28 15.00
CA TRP A 315 -6.97 -15.84 16.02
C TRP A 315 -5.72 -15.30 15.36
N LEU A 316 -5.36 -14.06 15.70
CA LEU A 316 -4.04 -13.53 15.39
C LEU A 316 -3.05 -14.07 16.42
N VAL A 317 -2.01 -14.72 15.92
CA VAL A 317 -0.92 -15.28 16.73
C VAL A 317 0.40 -14.68 16.24
N GLY A 318 1.12 -14.05 17.15
CA GLY A 318 2.51 -13.63 16.89
C GLY A 318 3.47 -14.66 17.42
N VAL A 319 4.39 -15.11 16.58
CA VAL A 319 5.49 -15.99 17.00
C VAL A 319 6.82 -15.30 16.83
N ASP A 320 7.72 -15.51 17.77
CA ASP A 320 9.10 -15.07 17.69
C ASP A 320 9.78 -15.62 16.42
N ALA A 321 10.35 -14.74 15.60
CA ALA A 321 10.87 -15.12 14.29
C ALA A 321 12.05 -16.10 14.35
N ALA A 322 12.81 -16.11 15.45
CA ALA A 322 14.00 -16.94 15.63
C ALA A 322 13.68 -18.31 16.24
N THR A 323 12.71 -18.37 17.16
CA THR A 323 12.43 -19.55 17.99
C THR A 323 11.08 -20.21 17.71
N GLY A 324 10.14 -19.49 17.07
CA GLY A 324 8.77 -19.93 16.87
C GLY A 324 7.90 -19.88 18.15
N ALA A 325 8.41 -19.34 19.25
CA ALA A 325 7.68 -19.22 20.50
C ALA A 325 6.52 -18.21 20.37
N GLU A 326 5.33 -18.58 20.86
CA GLU A 326 4.16 -17.69 20.87
C GLU A 326 4.41 -16.49 21.80
N ARG A 327 4.24 -15.28 21.26
CA ARG A 327 4.40 -14.01 22.00
C ARG A 327 3.06 -13.44 22.45
N PHE A 328 2.06 -13.53 21.59
CA PHE A 328 0.70 -13.10 21.87
C PHE A 328 -0.30 -13.91 21.05
N ARG A 329 -1.54 -13.92 21.52
CA ARG A 329 -2.69 -14.51 20.85
C ARG A 329 -3.95 -13.76 21.25
N TYR A 330 -4.75 -13.34 20.28
CA TYR A 330 -6.08 -12.79 20.51
C TYR A 330 -7.00 -13.00 19.30
N HIS A 331 -8.30 -13.03 19.54
CA HIS A 331 -9.30 -13.19 18.50
C HIS A 331 -9.44 -11.89 17.71
N LEU A 332 -9.39 -11.97 16.38
CA LEU A 332 -9.45 -10.81 15.49
C LEU A 332 -10.90 -10.38 15.22
N ALA A 333 -11.61 -10.02 16.28
CA ALA A 333 -12.99 -9.55 16.23
C ALA A 333 -13.18 -8.23 17.01
N TYR A 334 -14.08 -7.37 16.54
CA TYR A 334 -14.46 -6.15 17.26
C TYR A 334 -15.77 -6.38 18.03
N GLY A 335 -15.69 -6.48 19.35
CA GLY A 335 -16.87 -6.68 20.19
C GLY A 335 -17.42 -8.11 20.11
N ARG A 336 -18.62 -8.28 19.54
CA ARG A 336 -19.31 -9.59 19.40
C ARG A 336 -19.54 -9.97 17.93
N GLU A 337 -18.68 -9.47 17.03
CA GLU A 337 -18.73 -9.83 15.61
C GLU A 337 -18.41 -11.33 15.42
N ASP A 338 -18.98 -11.93 14.38
CA ASP A 338 -18.72 -13.33 14.02
C ASP A 338 -17.54 -13.45 13.06
N ASP A 339 -17.15 -14.69 12.78
CA ASP A 339 -15.97 -15.04 11.99
C ASP A 339 -16.27 -15.28 10.51
N ARG A 340 -17.46 -14.88 10.01
CA ARG A 340 -17.88 -15.16 8.63
C ARG A 340 -17.34 -14.13 7.64
N TRP A 341 -16.02 -13.98 7.61
CA TRP A 341 -15.34 -13.05 6.72
C TRP A 341 -14.02 -13.61 6.22
N ASP A 342 -13.65 -13.23 5.00
CA ASP A 342 -12.36 -13.52 4.38
C ASP A 342 -11.46 -12.29 4.37
N ILE A 343 -10.14 -12.52 4.28
CA ILE A 343 -9.18 -11.42 4.11
C ILE A 343 -9.25 -10.88 2.68
N GLY A 344 -9.53 -9.59 2.54
CA GLY A 344 -9.33 -8.82 1.31
C GLY A 344 -7.89 -8.33 1.20
N GLY A 345 -7.68 -7.03 1.42
CA GLY A 345 -6.34 -6.46 1.58
C GLY A 345 -5.85 -6.41 3.03
N LEU A 346 -4.54 -6.26 3.20
CA LEU A 346 -3.94 -6.02 4.51
C LEU A 346 -2.69 -5.14 4.43
N MET A 347 -2.34 -4.54 5.56
CA MET A 347 -1.06 -3.89 5.79
C MET A 347 -0.51 -4.26 7.17
N ILE A 348 0.79 -4.53 7.22
CA ILE A 348 1.56 -4.76 8.44
C ILE A 348 2.53 -3.60 8.60
N ALA A 349 2.43 -2.90 9.73
CA ALA A 349 3.42 -1.94 10.21
C ALA A 349 4.31 -2.63 11.26
N GLU A 350 5.04 -1.91 12.11
CA GLU A 350 5.90 -2.59 13.11
C GLU A 350 5.11 -3.02 14.36
N HIS A 351 4.09 -2.26 14.77
CA HIS A 351 3.25 -2.61 15.93
C HIS A 351 1.76 -2.75 15.62
N TYR A 352 1.39 -2.60 14.34
CA TYR A 352 -0.01 -2.54 13.93
C TYR A 352 -0.29 -3.35 12.66
N LEU A 353 -1.52 -3.87 12.60
CA LEU A 353 -2.08 -4.62 11.47
C LEU A 353 -3.40 -3.96 11.10
N ALA A 354 -3.58 -3.73 9.80
CA ALA A 354 -4.88 -3.36 9.24
C ALA A 354 -5.32 -4.45 8.26
N ILE A 355 -6.55 -4.94 8.40
CA ILE A 355 -7.14 -5.97 7.52
C ILE A 355 -8.50 -5.49 7.03
N GLU A 356 -8.71 -5.53 5.72
CA GLU A 356 -10.02 -5.43 5.11
C GLU A 356 -10.71 -6.78 5.13
N ARG A 357 -11.93 -6.79 5.66
CA ARG A 357 -12.76 -7.98 5.75
C ARG A 357 -13.76 -8.02 4.61
N LEU A 358 -13.73 -9.09 3.84
CA LEU A 358 -14.69 -9.37 2.78
C LEU A 358 -15.70 -10.39 3.28
N ARG A 359 -16.88 -10.39 2.68
CA ARG A 359 -17.85 -11.44 2.96
C ARG A 359 -17.43 -12.72 2.25
N GLU A 360 -17.38 -13.86 2.95
CA GLU A 360 -16.95 -15.17 2.41
C GLU A 360 -17.76 -15.55 1.15
N ASP A 361 -19.08 -15.43 1.23
CA ASP A 361 -20.00 -15.69 0.10
C ASP A 361 -20.38 -14.40 -0.66
N GLY A 362 -19.48 -13.42 -0.68
CA GLY A 362 -19.67 -12.15 -1.39
C GLY A 362 -19.41 -12.29 -2.90
N PRO A 363 -20.01 -11.44 -3.76
CA PRO A 363 -19.59 -11.36 -5.16
C PRO A 363 -18.17 -10.79 -5.27
N ASP A 364 -17.45 -11.08 -6.35
CA ASP A 364 -16.16 -10.44 -6.68
C ASP A 364 -16.37 -9.07 -7.39
N ASP A 365 -17.18 -8.21 -6.78
CA ASP A 365 -17.47 -6.85 -7.26
C ASP A 365 -17.41 -5.85 -6.10
N PRO A 366 -16.35 -5.02 -5.98
CA PRO A 366 -16.18 -4.08 -4.88
C PRO A 366 -17.21 -2.94 -4.84
N GLU A 367 -18.04 -2.77 -5.88
CA GLU A 367 -19.18 -1.84 -5.89
C GLU A 367 -20.47 -2.49 -5.34
N SER A 368 -20.50 -3.81 -5.22
CA SER A 368 -21.64 -4.51 -4.64
C SER A 368 -21.78 -4.19 -3.14
N PRO A 369 -22.99 -3.90 -2.66
CA PRO A 369 -23.23 -3.72 -1.23
C PRO A 369 -22.98 -5.01 -0.42
N LEU A 370 -22.85 -6.17 -1.08
CA LEU A 370 -22.59 -7.48 -0.46
C LEU A 370 -21.11 -7.90 -0.51
N TYR A 371 -20.22 -7.09 -1.10
CA TYR A 371 -18.79 -7.40 -1.20
C TYR A 371 -18.09 -7.42 0.17
N TYR A 372 -18.32 -6.36 0.95
CA TYR A 372 -17.69 -6.15 2.23
C TYR A 372 -18.47 -6.80 3.38
N TYR A 373 -17.76 -7.27 4.39
CA TYR A 373 -18.37 -7.90 5.56
C TYR A 373 -19.32 -6.95 6.32
N THR A 374 -18.89 -5.70 6.56
CA THR A 374 -19.73 -4.65 7.18
C THR A 374 -19.46 -3.28 6.56
N LEU A 375 -20.10 -2.22 7.06
CA LEU A 375 -19.75 -0.83 6.70
C LEU A 375 -18.36 -0.46 7.22
N ASP A 376 -18.05 -0.82 8.48
CA ASP A 376 -16.74 -0.61 9.13
C ASP A 376 -15.86 -1.85 8.91
N THR A 377 -15.52 -2.09 7.65
CA THR A 377 -15.00 -3.38 7.19
C THR A 377 -13.52 -3.61 7.51
N VAL A 378 -12.77 -2.55 7.83
CA VAL A 378 -11.35 -2.63 8.12
C VAL A 378 -11.14 -2.75 9.63
N LEU A 379 -10.50 -3.83 10.08
CA LEU A 379 -10.01 -3.95 11.45
C LEU A 379 -8.64 -3.32 11.57
N VAL A 380 -8.40 -2.65 12.70
CA VAL A 380 -7.07 -2.21 13.13
C VAL A 380 -6.75 -2.92 14.43
N ALA A 381 -5.60 -3.58 14.49
CA ALA A 381 -5.15 -4.32 15.65
C ALA A 381 -3.70 -3.98 15.98
N ALA A 382 -3.38 -3.96 17.27
CA ALA A 382 -2.03 -3.80 17.82
C ALA A 382 -1.50 -5.15 18.29
N TYR A 383 -0.18 -5.33 18.30
CA TYR A 383 0.43 -6.58 18.71
C TYR A 383 1.84 -6.45 19.30
#